data_AF-A0A699RCE9-F1
#
_entry.id   AF-A0A699RCE9-F1
#
_cell.length_a   1.000
_cell.length_b   1.000
_cell.length_c   1.000
_cell.angle_alpha   90.00
_cell.angle_beta   90.00
_cell.angle_gamma   90.00
#
_symmetry.space_group_name_H-M   'P 1'
#
loop_
_entity.id
_entity.type
_entity.pdbx_description
1 polymer ?
#
loop_
_entity_poly.entity_id
_entity_poly.type
_entity_poly.pdbx_seq_one_letter_code
_entity_poly.pdbx_strand_id
1 'polypeptide(L)'
;METISDKDEVAIDAIPLAVKSPKIVDCKIQKEGKKSYYQIVRVDEKSQMYMIFSQMLKNFDREDLEDLYKLVKATYGSTRRVDNMDYLLWSDLKTMFEPYIDDEVWKRQQGYKVLE
;
A
#
# COMPACT_ATOMS: atom_id res chain seq x y z
N MET A 1 -54.63 -19.17 24.01
CA MET A 1 -53.50 -18.76 24.89
C MET A 1 -52.25 -19.17 24.13
N GLU A 2 -51.79 -18.35 23.19
CA GLU A 2 -50.80 -17.27 23.43
C GLU A 2 -49.58 -17.77 24.20
N THR A 3 -48.43 -17.82 23.53
CA THR A 3 -47.40 -16.80 23.73
C THR A 3 -46.53 -16.73 22.49
N ILE A 4 -46.60 -15.57 21.84
CA ILE A 4 -45.66 -15.09 20.83
C ILE A 4 -44.32 -14.91 21.57
N SER A 5 -43.27 -15.58 21.11
CA SER A 5 -41.91 -15.24 21.53
C SER A 5 -41.33 -14.34 20.46
N ASP A 6 -41.69 -13.05 20.54
CA ASP A 6 -40.97 -11.97 19.87
C ASP A 6 -39.54 -11.98 20.41
N LYS A 7 -38.67 -12.67 19.69
CA LYS A 7 -37.24 -12.47 19.83
C LYS A 7 -36.82 -11.72 18.59
N ASP A 8 -36.98 -10.41 18.69
CA ASP A 8 -36.27 -9.42 17.88
C ASP A 8 -34.79 -9.80 17.88
N GLU A 9 -34.42 -10.58 16.89
CA GLU A 9 -33.04 -10.81 16.52
C GLU A 9 -32.58 -9.49 15.90
N VAL A 10 -32.12 -8.61 16.79
CA VAL A 10 -31.42 -7.38 16.46
C VAL A 10 -30.37 -7.74 15.42
N ALA A 11 -30.66 -7.41 14.16
CA ALA A 11 -29.69 -7.42 13.09
C ALA A 11 -28.62 -6.40 13.49
N ILE A 12 -27.57 -6.91 14.12
CA ILE A 12 -26.33 -6.16 14.32
C ILE A 12 -25.84 -5.91 12.90
N ASP A 13 -26.08 -4.70 12.39
CA ASP A 13 -25.43 -4.18 11.20
C ASP A 13 -23.93 -4.42 11.40
N ALA A 14 -23.43 -5.50 10.80
CA ALA A 14 -22.03 -5.81 10.78
C ALA A 14 -21.39 -4.70 9.95
N ILE A 15 -20.84 -3.69 10.64
CA ILE A 15 -19.89 -2.75 10.06
C ILE A 15 -18.93 -3.63 9.26
N PRO A 16 -18.78 -3.44 7.94
CA PRO A 16 -17.84 -4.24 7.16
C PRO A 16 -16.49 -4.04 7.82
N LEU A 17 -16.03 -5.07 8.54
CA LEU A 17 -14.68 -5.14 9.09
C LEU A 17 -13.79 -4.88 7.90
N ALA A 18 -13.16 -3.70 7.85
CA ALA A 18 -12.33 -3.27 6.74
C ALA A 18 -11.39 -4.42 6.43
N VAL A 19 -11.67 -5.13 5.34
CA VAL A 19 -10.96 -6.36 5.00
C VAL A 19 -9.58 -5.88 4.59
N LYS A 20 -8.61 -6.06 5.50
CA LYS A 20 -7.22 -5.72 5.25
C LYS A 20 -6.80 -6.39 3.95
N SER A 21 -6.24 -5.60 3.04
CA SER A 21 -5.78 -6.13 1.77
C SER A 21 -4.65 -7.14 2.02
N PRO A 22 -4.59 -8.26 1.27
CA PRO A 22 -3.52 -9.23 1.44
C PRO A 22 -2.14 -8.61 1.16
N LYS A 23 -1.15 -8.90 2.01
CA LYS A 23 0.19 -8.32 1.94
C LYS A 23 0.82 -8.40 0.54
N ILE A 24 1.50 -7.34 0.14
CA ILE A 24 2.29 -7.29 -1.10
C ILE A 24 3.59 -8.07 -0.91
N VAL A 25 3.89 -8.96 -1.85
CA VAL A 25 5.05 -9.84 -1.80
C VAL A 25 6.03 -9.58 -2.94
N ASP A 26 5.57 -9.01 -4.05
CA ASP A 26 6.41 -8.72 -5.22
C ASP A 26 5.87 -7.53 -6.03
N CYS A 27 6.78 -6.84 -6.72
CA CYS A 27 6.50 -5.72 -7.60
C CYS A 27 7.44 -5.79 -8.80
N LYS A 28 6.88 -5.91 -9.99
CA LYS A 28 7.63 -6.06 -11.25
C LYS A 28 7.14 -5.09 -12.29
N ILE A 29 8.04 -4.68 -13.19
CA ILE A 29 7.66 -3.94 -14.38
C ILE A 29 7.38 -4.92 -15.52
N GLN A 30 6.14 -4.91 -16.00
CA GLN A 30 5.72 -5.64 -17.20
C GLN A 30 5.63 -4.68 -18.38
N LYS A 31 6.13 -5.10 -19.54
CA LYS A 31 6.04 -4.32 -20.79
C LYS A 31 5.08 -4.99 -21.75
N GLU A 32 4.06 -4.26 -22.16
CA GLU A 32 3.09 -4.70 -23.16
C GLU A 32 3.09 -3.71 -24.32
N GLY A 33 3.73 -4.11 -25.43
CA GLY A 33 3.99 -3.23 -26.57
C GLY A 33 4.85 -2.02 -26.17
N LYS A 34 4.30 -0.81 -26.33
CA LYS A 34 4.97 0.46 -25.96
C LYS A 34 4.65 0.92 -24.53
N LYS A 35 3.79 0.19 -23.81
CA LYS A 35 3.36 0.56 -22.46
C LYS A 35 4.10 -0.27 -21.43
N SER A 36 4.37 0.34 -20.28
CA SER A 36 4.96 -0.32 -19.11
C SER A 36 3.97 -0.24 -17.96
N TYR A 37 3.90 -1.30 -17.16
CA TYR A 37 2.96 -1.45 -16.06
C TYR A 37 3.69 -1.94 -14.81
N TYR A 38 3.29 -1.41 -13.66
CA TYR A 38 3.62 -1.96 -12.35
C TYR A 38 2.69 -3.15 -12.10
N GLN A 39 3.23 -4.36 -12.11
CA GLN A 39 2.55 -5.55 -11.68
C GLN A 39 2.81 -5.75 -10.19
N ILE A 40 1.78 -5.62 -9.37
CA ILE A 40 1.83 -5.83 -7.93
C ILE A 40 1.28 -7.23 -7.63
N VAL A 41 2.07 -8.05 -6.96
CA VAL A 41 1.69 -9.41 -6.55
C VAL A 41 1.45 -9.43 -5.06
N ARG A 42 0.30 -9.96 -4.66
CA ARG A 42 -0.09 -10.14 -3.26
C ARG A 42 0.09 -11.61 -2.83
N VAL A 43 0.11 -11.85 -1.53
CA VAL A 43 0.34 -13.18 -0.94
C VAL A 43 -0.73 -14.21 -1.32
N ASP A 44 -1.93 -13.77 -1.68
CA ASP A 44 -3.00 -14.64 -2.18
C ASP A 44 -2.84 -15.00 -3.67
N GLU A 45 -1.64 -14.80 -4.22
CA GLU A 45 -1.25 -15.02 -5.62
C GLU A 45 -2.01 -14.15 -6.62
N LYS A 46 -2.90 -13.26 -6.16
CA LYS A 46 -3.53 -12.28 -7.04
C LYS A 46 -2.51 -11.22 -7.41
N SER A 47 -2.53 -10.84 -8.69
CA SER A 47 -1.76 -9.71 -9.17
C SER A 47 -2.64 -8.69 -9.87
N GLN A 48 -2.25 -7.42 -9.76
CA GLN A 48 -2.92 -6.31 -10.42
C GLN A 48 -1.89 -5.46 -11.14
N MET A 49 -2.26 -4.93 -12.31
CA MET A 49 -1.39 -4.10 -13.14
C MET A 49 -1.83 -2.64 -13.11
N TYR A 50 -0.87 -1.75 -12.96
CA TYR A 50 -1.09 -0.31 -12.89
C TYR A 50 -0.16 0.42 -13.83
N MET A 51 -0.70 1.35 -14.62
CA MET A 51 0.11 2.08 -15.59
C MET A 51 0.83 3.27 -14.95
N ILE A 52 0.22 3.89 -13.95
CA ILE A 52 0.75 5.07 -13.24
C ILE A 52 0.55 4.92 -11.72
N PHE A 53 1.42 5.56 -10.95
CA PHE A 53 1.43 5.47 -9.49
C PHE A 53 0.11 5.94 -8.85
N SER A 54 -0.50 7.00 -9.37
CA SER A 54 -1.78 7.51 -8.86
C SER A 54 -2.97 6.55 -9.02
N GLN A 55 -2.89 5.55 -9.90
CA GLN A 55 -3.91 4.49 -9.97
C GLN A 55 -3.77 3.49 -8.83
N MET A 56 -2.55 3.19 -8.38
CA MET A 56 -2.30 2.34 -7.21
C MET A 56 -2.88 2.98 -5.94
N LEU A 57 -2.66 4.28 -5.76
CA LEU A 57 -3.15 5.04 -4.59
C LEU A 57 -4.67 4.98 -4.39
N LYS A 58 -5.46 4.67 -5.44
CA LYS A 58 -6.92 4.54 -5.31
C LYS A 58 -7.35 3.24 -4.61
N ASN A 59 -6.52 2.21 -4.68
CA ASN A 59 -6.82 0.86 -4.21
C ASN A 59 -5.91 0.42 -3.05
N PHE A 60 -4.91 1.24 -2.70
CA PHE A 60 -3.90 0.90 -1.71
C PHE A 60 -4.16 1.72 -0.45
N ASP A 61 -4.20 1.03 0.68
CA ASP A 61 -4.14 1.69 1.96
C ASP A 61 -2.68 2.02 2.34
N ARG A 62 -2.51 2.62 3.52
CA ARG A 62 -1.18 2.96 4.02
C ARG A 62 -0.31 1.73 4.28
N GLU A 63 -0.88 0.62 4.76
CA GLU A 63 -0.13 -0.61 5.04
C GLU A 63 0.41 -1.21 3.73
N ASP A 64 -0.41 -1.21 2.67
CA ASP A 64 -0.01 -1.62 1.32
C ASP A 64 1.15 -0.78 0.79
N LEU A 65 1.08 0.55 0.91
CA LEU A 65 2.15 1.44 0.45
C LEU A 65 3.45 1.26 1.26
N GLU A 66 3.35 1.02 2.57
CA GLU A 66 4.51 0.73 3.42
C GLU A 66 5.19 -0.59 3.04
N ASP A 67 4.40 -1.62 2.75
CA ASP A 67 4.93 -2.92 2.29
C ASP A 67 5.58 -2.79 0.90
N LEU A 68 4.96 -2.05 -0.02
CA LEU A 68 5.54 -1.76 -1.33
C LEU A 68 6.86 -0.98 -1.19
N TYR A 69 6.92 0.04 -0.34
CA TYR A 69 8.13 0.82 -0.11
C TYR A 69 9.28 -0.04 0.46
N LYS A 70 9.00 -0.90 1.44
CA LYS A 70 10.02 -1.84 1.99
C LYS A 70 10.56 -2.77 0.91
N LEU A 71 9.67 -3.28 0.06
CA LEU A 71 10.03 -4.17 -1.04
C LEU A 71 10.93 -3.47 -2.07
N VAL A 72 10.49 -2.32 -2.59
CA VAL A 72 11.25 -1.53 -3.57
C VAL A 72 12.60 -1.12 -2.97
N LYS A 73 12.64 -0.65 -1.71
CA LYS A 73 13.90 -0.30 -1.03
C LYS A 73 14.88 -1.47 -0.95
N ALA A 74 14.41 -2.67 -0.62
CA ALA A 74 15.25 -3.86 -0.54
C ALA A 74 15.88 -4.23 -1.90
N THR A 75 15.08 -4.12 -2.96
CA THR A 75 15.50 -4.42 -4.35
C THR A 75 16.50 -3.37 -4.88
N TYR A 76 16.32 -2.09 -4.56
CA TYR A 76 17.12 -1.00 -5.13
C TYR A 76 18.42 -0.76 -4.35
N GLY A 77 18.46 -1.11 -3.06
CA GLY A 77 19.69 -1.13 -2.29
C GLY A 77 20.70 -2.18 -2.75
N SER A 78 20.24 -3.21 -3.47
CA SER A 78 21.06 -4.39 -3.79
C SER A 78 21.43 -4.54 -5.27
N THR A 79 20.66 -3.99 -6.22
CA THR A 79 20.83 -4.31 -7.65
C THR A 79 20.99 -3.09 -8.55
N ARG A 80 22.18 -2.95 -9.16
CA ARG A 80 22.54 -1.89 -10.10
C ARG A 80 22.02 -2.20 -11.51
N ARG A 81 20.77 -1.83 -11.78
CA ARG A 81 20.22 -1.41 -13.09
C ARG A 81 18.72 -1.16 -12.88
N VAL A 82 18.37 0.13 -12.82
CA VAL A 82 17.03 0.63 -12.52
C VAL A 82 16.46 1.14 -13.86
N ASP A 83 15.37 0.57 -14.34
CA ASP A 83 14.62 1.13 -15.49
C ASP A 83 14.12 2.55 -15.12
N ASN A 84 13.81 3.41 -16.10
CA ASN A 84 13.29 4.74 -15.80
C ASN A 84 11.98 4.67 -14.98
N MET A 85 11.14 3.66 -15.27
CA MET A 85 9.91 3.41 -14.51
C MET A 85 10.18 2.94 -13.07
N ASP A 86 11.24 2.16 -12.89
CA ASP A 86 11.70 1.75 -11.57
C ASP A 86 12.10 2.99 -10.74
N TYR A 87 12.90 3.89 -11.33
CA TYR A 87 13.31 5.13 -10.68
C TYR A 87 12.13 6.04 -10.31
N LEU A 88 11.12 6.14 -11.19
CA LEU A 88 9.91 6.93 -10.93
C LEU A 88 9.14 6.39 -9.71
N LEU A 89 8.85 5.08 -9.68
CA LEU A 89 8.18 4.44 -8.55
C LEU A 89 8.95 4.64 -7.24
N TRP A 90 10.28 4.45 -7.28
CA TRP A 90 11.12 4.67 -6.12
C TRP A 90 11.10 6.12 -5.64
N SER A 91 11.19 7.09 -6.55
CA SER A 91 11.16 8.53 -6.22
C SER A 91 9.83 8.93 -5.56
N ASP A 92 8.71 8.44 -6.08
CA ASP A 92 7.37 8.73 -5.54
C ASP A 92 7.23 8.14 -4.12
N LEU A 93 7.59 6.87 -3.94
CA LEU A 93 7.54 6.20 -2.63
C LEU A 93 8.51 6.84 -1.63
N LYS A 94 9.73 7.19 -2.07
CA LYS A 94 10.70 7.89 -1.25
C LYS A 94 10.15 9.22 -0.76
N THR A 95 9.51 10.00 -1.63
CA THR A 95 8.90 11.29 -1.24
C THR A 95 7.78 11.12 -0.21
N MET A 96 7.06 10.00 -0.23
CA MET A 96 5.99 9.70 0.74
C MET A 96 6.48 9.21 2.10
N PHE A 97 7.55 8.41 2.14
CA PHE A 97 8.01 7.71 3.35
C PHE A 97 9.33 8.21 3.92
N GLU A 98 10.21 8.75 3.08
CA GLU A 98 11.41 9.46 3.50
C GLU A 98 11.14 10.96 3.38
N PRO A 99 11.04 11.67 4.51
CA PRO A 99 11.04 13.11 4.49
C PRO A 99 12.32 13.56 3.81
N TYR A 100 12.25 14.66 3.07
CA TYR A 100 13.46 15.37 2.70
C TYR A 100 14.27 15.59 3.99
N ILE A 101 15.55 15.19 4.02
CA ILE A 101 16.37 15.18 5.26
C ILE A 101 16.43 16.58 5.91
N ASP A 102 16.13 17.63 5.15
CA ASP A 102 16.06 19.02 5.60
C ASP A 102 14.64 19.54 5.90
N ASP A 103 13.61 18.69 5.85
CA ASP A 103 12.25 19.07 6.23
C ASP A 103 12.13 19.16 7.76
N GLU A 104 12.40 20.36 8.29
CA GLU A 104 12.29 20.65 9.73
C GLU A 104 10.88 20.39 10.28
N VAL A 105 9.84 20.47 9.46
CA VAL A 105 8.45 20.25 9.87
C VAL A 105 8.24 18.77 10.20
N TRP A 106 8.81 17.87 9.39
CA TRP A 106 8.70 16.44 9.66
C TRP A 106 9.52 15.96 10.86
N LYS A 107 10.73 16.51 11.07
CA LYS A 107 11.56 16.20 12.25
C LYS A 107 10.78 16.49 13.55
N ARG A 108 9.99 17.57 13.57
CA ARG A 108 9.15 17.93 14.72
C ARG A 108 8.00 16.96 14.94
N GLN A 109 7.41 16.37 13.89
CA GLN A 109 6.31 15.40 14.02
C GLN A 109 6.74 14.03 14.57
N GLN A 110 7.96 13.57 14.29
CA GLN A 110 8.49 12.33 14.86
C GLN A 110 8.94 12.49 16.32
N GLY A 111 9.37 13.69 16.73
CA GLY A 111 9.77 13.97 18.11
C GLY A 111 8.62 13.90 19.14
N TYR A 112 7.36 14.00 18.70
CA TYR A 112 6.19 13.87 19.59
C TYR A 112 5.81 12.43 19.95
N LYS A 113 6.46 11.41 19.36
CA LYS A 113 6.13 9.99 19.64
C LYS A 113 6.99 9.33 20.72
N VAL A 114 7.91 10.05 21.39
CA VAL A 114 8.78 9.46 22.43
C VAL A 114 8.71 10.25 23.73
N LEU A 115 7.49 10.50 24.23
CA LEU A 115 7.27 10.84 25.64
C LEU A 115 5.91 10.28 26.08
N GLU A 116 5.87 8.98 26.36
CA GLU A 116 4.99 8.38 27.38
C GLU A 116 5.75 7.29 28.12
#